data_AF-A0A8J7IPF8-F1
#
_entry.id   AF-A0A8J7IPF8-F1
#
_cell.length_a   1.000
_cell.length_b   1.000
_cell.length_c   1.000
_cell.angle_alpha   90.00
_cell.angle_beta   90.00
_cell.angle_gamma   90.00
#
_symmetry.space_group_name_H-M   'P 1'
#
loop_
_entity.id
_entity.type
_entity.pdbx_description
1 polymer ?
#
loop_
_entity_poly.entity_id
_entity_poly.type
_entity_poly.pdbx_seq_one_letter_code
_entity_poly.pdbx_strand_id
1 'polypeptide(L)'
;MSVSGYISIAVIGASIGLTWWRRKTLSRAVSGLPQEDRNLVADHPWYTPPPIDRCNDTLTVYRKLYNITRLPHYLLWALFITFNIAFVIWKTNS
;
A
#
# COMPACT_ATOMS: atom_id res chain seq x y z
N MET A 1 13.71 26.46 1.79
CA MET A 1 12.58 25.53 1.55
C MET A 1 11.56 25.71 2.67
N SER A 2 10.26 25.72 2.35
CA SER A 2 9.20 25.80 3.37
C SER A 2 9.01 24.45 4.07
N VAL A 3 8.46 24.46 5.30
CA VAL A 3 8.14 23.24 6.08
C VAL A 3 7.27 22.28 5.27
N SER A 4 6.29 22.80 4.53
CA SER A 4 5.44 22.03 3.61
C SER A 4 6.24 21.31 2.51
N GLY A 5 7.31 21.93 2.00
CA GLY A 5 8.20 21.31 1.02
C GLY A 5 8.94 20.09 1.57
N TYR A 6 9.46 20.17 2.80
CA TYR A 6 10.11 19.02 3.45
C TYR A 6 9.13 17.88 3.72
N ILE A 7 7.90 18.20 4.16
CA ILE A 7 6.86 17.19 4.40
C ILE A 7 6.50 16.48 3.10
N SER A 8 6.37 17.21 2.00
CA SER A 8 6.05 16.63 0.69
C SER A 8 7.14 15.64 0.23
N ILE A 9 8.42 16.02 0.36
CA ILE A 9 9.54 15.13 0.03
C ILE A 9 9.54 13.88 0.93
N ALA A 10 9.31 14.06 2.23
CA ALA A 10 9.25 12.94 3.18
C ALA A 10 8.10 11.96 2.85
N VAL A 11 6.92 12.47 2.49
CA VAL A 11 5.77 11.64 2.10
C VAL A 11 6.03 10.90 0.80
N ILE A 12 6.66 11.54 -0.19
CA ILE A 12 7.06 10.88 -1.44
C ILE A 12 8.06 9.75 -1.14
N GLY A 13 9.10 10.02 -0.34
CA GLY A 13 10.07 9.01 0.06
C GLY A 13 9.44 7.84 0.80
N ALA A 14 8.57 8.11 1.77
CA ALA A 14 7.84 7.08 2.51
C ALA A 14 6.91 6.28 1.59
N SER A 15 6.24 6.92 0.64
CA SER A 15 5.35 6.28 -0.34
C SER A 15 6.11 5.30 -1.24
N ILE A 16 7.31 5.69 -1.72
CA ILE A 16 8.20 4.83 -2.49
C ILE A 16 8.68 3.65 -1.63
N GLY A 17 9.14 3.92 -0.41
CA GLY A 17 9.60 2.89 0.53
C GLY A 17 8.51 1.86 0.85
N LEU A 18 7.29 2.32 1.16
CA LEU A 18 6.13 1.47 1.40
C LEU A 18 5.76 0.64 0.17
N THR A 19 5.84 1.22 -1.02
CA THR A 19 5.58 0.51 -2.28
C THR A 19 6.58 -0.61 -2.49
N TRP A 20 7.88 -0.33 -2.30
CA TRP A 20 8.92 -1.34 -2.44
C TRP A 20 8.81 -2.44 -1.39
N TRP A 21 8.61 -2.06 -0.12
CA TRP A 21 8.37 -2.99 0.98
C TRP A 21 7.16 -3.88 0.71
N ARG A 22 6.03 -3.32 0.27
CA ARG A 22 4.82 -4.07 -0.09
C ARG A 22 5.10 -5.07 -1.20
N ARG A 23 5.75 -4.66 -2.30
CA ARG A 23 6.10 -5.56 -3.41
C ARG A 23 6.98 -6.72 -2.94
N LYS A 24 7.99 -6.44 -2.10
CA LYS A 24 8.89 -7.45 -1.55
C LYS A 24 8.16 -8.44 -0.63
N THR A 25 7.27 -7.94 0.22
CA THR A 25 6.45 -8.76 1.13
C THR A 25 5.49 -9.66 0.35
N LEU A 26 4.80 -9.11 -0.66
CA LEU A 26 3.88 -9.88 -1.49
C LEU A 26 4.61 -10.90 -2.36
N SER A 27 5.76 -10.54 -2.94
CA SER A 27 6.60 -11.46 -3.72
C SER A 27 7.01 -12.68 -2.90
N ARG A 28 7.47 -12.46 -1.64
CA ARG A 28 7.81 -13.55 -0.72
C ARG A 28 6.60 -14.42 -0.39
N ALA A 29 5.46 -13.81 -0.09
CA ALA A 29 4.24 -14.54 0.21
C ALA A 29 3.77 -15.41 -0.98
N VAL A 30 3.79 -14.86 -2.20
CA VAL A 30 3.45 -15.59 -3.43
C VAL A 30 4.43 -16.74 -3.71
N SER A 31 5.73 -16.53 -3.45
CA SER A 31 6.73 -17.58 -3.62
C SER A 31 6.57 -18.77 -2.65
N GLY A 32 5.87 -18.55 -1.53
CA GLY A 32 5.52 -19.60 -0.57
C GLY A 32 4.18 -20.28 -0.83
N LEU A 33 3.38 -19.80 -1.79
CA LEU A 33 2.12 -20.45 -2.16
C LEU A 33 2.37 -21.72 -3.00
N PRO A 34 1.49 -22.73 -2.88
CA PRO A 34 1.42 -23.85 -3.82
C PRO A 34 1.37 -23.36 -5.28
N GLN A 35 1.92 -24.15 -6.19
CA GLN A 35 2.03 -23.78 -7.61
C GLN A 35 0.65 -23.47 -8.23
N GLU A 36 -0.37 -24.26 -7.85
CA GLU A 36 -1.76 -24.09 -8.30
C GLU A 36 -2.36 -22.75 -7.86
N ASP A 37 -2.15 -22.34 -6.61
CA ASP A 37 -2.62 -21.07 -6.05
C ASP A 37 -1.87 -19.88 -6.65
N ARG A 38 -0.58 -20.06 -6.94
CA ARG A 38 0.26 -19.02 -7.54
C ARG A 38 -0.27 -18.59 -8.91
N ASN A 39 -0.78 -19.53 -9.70
CA ASN A 39 -1.34 -19.26 -11.02
C ASN A 39 -2.65 -18.45 -10.95
N LEU A 40 -3.30 -18.40 -9.79
CA LEU A 40 -4.53 -17.62 -9.57
C LEU A 40 -4.24 -16.18 -9.14
N VAL A 41 -3.02 -15.87 -8.71
CA VAL A 41 -2.59 -14.53 -8.30
C VAL A 41 -2.10 -13.78 -9.54
N ALA A 42 -2.45 -12.49 -9.66
CA ALA A 42 -1.96 -11.68 -10.76
C ALA A 42 -0.44 -11.54 -10.74
N ASP A 43 0.16 -11.46 -11.92
CA ASP A 43 1.61 -11.35 -12.09
C ASP A 43 2.21 -10.09 -11.42
N HIS A 44 3.54 -10.12 -11.26
CA HIS A 44 4.31 -8.95 -10.86
C HIS A 44 4.02 -7.77 -11.81
N PRO A 45 3.87 -6.53 -11.30
CA PRO A 45 4.07 -6.08 -9.91
C PRO A 45 2.79 -6.07 -9.06
N TRP A 46 1.66 -6.52 -9.62
CA TRP A 46 0.34 -6.27 -9.05
C TRP A 46 0.02 -7.23 -7.92
N TYR A 47 0.45 -8.50 -8.04
CA TYR A 47 0.30 -9.52 -6.99
C TYR A 47 -1.11 -9.53 -6.40
N THR A 48 -2.12 -9.36 -7.24
CA THR A 48 -3.49 -9.13 -6.79
C THR A 48 -4.16 -10.49 -6.57
N PRO A 49 -4.75 -10.73 -5.39
CA PRO A 49 -5.41 -12.00 -5.12
C PRO A 49 -6.63 -12.19 -6.04
N PRO A 50 -6.99 -13.45 -6.37
CA PRO A 50 -8.19 -13.75 -7.13
C PRO A 50 -9.45 -13.33 -6.36
N PRO A 51 -10.62 -13.20 -7.02
CA PRO A 51 -11.93 -12.98 -6.39
C PRO A 51 -12.23 -13.93 -5.20
N ILE A 52 -13.09 -13.49 -4.26
CA ILE A 52 -13.26 -14.19 -2.96
C ILE A 52 -13.90 -15.57 -3.12
N ASP A 53 -14.76 -15.70 -4.12
CA ASP A 53 -15.40 -16.93 -4.59
C ASP A 53 -14.40 -17.99 -5.08
N ARG A 54 -13.15 -17.59 -5.38
CA ARG A 54 -12.07 -18.49 -5.85
C ARG A 54 -10.95 -18.67 -4.83
N CYS A 55 -11.12 -18.18 -3.60
CA CYS A 55 -10.10 -18.29 -2.57
C CYS A 55 -10.30 -19.58 -1.75
N ASN A 56 -9.28 -20.44 -1.73
CA ASN A 56 -9.11 -21.47 -0.70
C ASN A 56 -8.54 -20.86 0.59
N ASP A 57 -8.25 -21.69 1.59
CA ASP A 57 -7.73 -21.23 2.88
C ASP A 57 -6.40 -20.47 2.77
N THR A 58 -5.46 -20.97 1.95
CA THR A 58 -4.16 -20.34 1.67
C THR A 58 -4.32 -18.99 0.98
N LEU A 59 -5.16 -18.90 -0.05
CA LEU A 59 -5.45 -17.64 -0.74
C LEU A 59 -6.21 -16.65 0.14
N THR A 60 -7.02 -17.12 1.07
CA THR A 60 -7.71 -16.26 2.06
C THR A 60 -6.71 -15.60 3.00
N VAL A 61 -5.71 -16.35 3.48
CA VAL A 61 -4.61 -15.80 4.29
C VAL A 61 -3.79 -14.78 3.48
N TYR A 62 -3.45 -15.13 2.23
CA TYR A 62 -2.72 -14.23 1.34
C TYR A 62 -3.50 -12.93 1.06
N ARG A 63 -4.81 -13.03 0.81
CA ARG A 63 -5.70 -11.88 0.61
C ARG A 63 -5.74 -10.97 1.83
N LYS A 64 -5.78 -11.52 3.06
CA LYS A 64 -5.68 -10.74 4.29
C LYS A 64 -4.36 -9.97 4.34
N LEU A 65 -3.24 -10.62 4.02
CA LEU A 65 -1.92 -9.96 3.94
C LEU A 65 -1.90 -8.85 2.87
N TYR A 66 -2.49 -9.10 1.69
CA TYR A 66 -2.61 -8.11 0.63
C TYR A 66 -3.35 -6.84 1.08
N ASN A 67 -4.45 -7.01 1.82
CA ASN A 67 -5.23 -5.90 2.34
C ASN A 67 -4.47 -5.16 3.45
N ILE A 68 -3.86 -5.88 4.40
CA ILE A 68 -3.08 -5.28 5.49
C ILE A 68 -1.92 -4.45 4.93
N THR A 69 -1.20 -4.95 3.94
CA THR A 69 -0.05 -4.24 3.34
C THR A 69 -0.43 -3.01 2.53
N ARG A 70 -1.71 -2.84 2.13
CA ARG A 70 -2.23 -1.61 1.50
C ARG A 70 -2.51 -0.50 2.51
N LEU A 71 -2.90 -0.83 3.74
CA LEU A 71 -3.32 0.14 4.75
C LEU A 71 -2.29 1.24 5.04
N PRO A 72 -0.98 0.94 5.23
CA PRO A 72 0.00 1.99 5.52
C PRO A 72 0.07 3.05 4.42
N HIS A 73 -0.08 2.64 3.16
CA HIS A 73 -0.05 3.56 2.03
C HIS A 73 -1.27 4.47 2.03
N TYR A 74 -2.47 3.93 2.29
CA TYR A 74 -3.68 4.74 2.40
C TYR A 74 -3.64 5.69 3.59
N LEU A 75 -3.15 5.24 4.75
CA LEU A 75 -2.98 6.07 5.94
C LEU A 75 -2.01 7.22 5.69
N LEU A 76 -0.87 6.95 5.04
CA LEU A 76 0.10 7.98 4.69
C LEU A 76 -0.53 9.08 3.82
N TRP A 77 -1.27 8.71 2.77
CA TRP A 77 -1.94 9.68 1.91
C TRP A 77 -3.09 10.39 2.61
N ALA A 78 -3.89 9.70 3.42
CA ALA A 78 -4.97 10.32 4.18
C ALA A 78 -4.44 11.40 5.14
N LEU A 79 -3.36 11.09 5.86
CA LEU A 79 -2.70 12.05 6.76
C LEU A 79 -2.11 13.24 5.99
N PHE A 80 -1.45 12.97 4.85
CA PHE A 80 -0.88 14.03 4.02
C PHE A 80 -1.95 14.96 3.44
N ILE A 81 -3.06 14.42 2.94
CA ILE A 81 -4.17 15.23 2.42
C ILE A 81 -4.78 16.06 3.56
N THR A 82 -5.03 15.45 4.72
CA THR A 82 -5.57 16.15 5.89
C THR A 82 -4.65 17.29 6.33
N PHE A 83 -3.34 17.06 6.36
CA PHE A 83 -2.35 18.09 6.67
C PHE A 83 -2.41 19.26 5.67
N ASN A 84 -2.48 18.98 4.36
CA ASN A 84 -2.55 20.03 3.35
C ASN A 84 -3.84 20.85 3.45
N ILE A 85 -4.99 20.20 3.69
CA ILE A 85 -6.27 20.89 3.90
C ILE A 85 -6.17 21.83 5.12
N ALA A 86 -5.67 21.32 6.25
CA ALA A 86 -5.51 22.11 7.46
C ALA A 86 -4.54 23.30 7.26
N PHE A 87 -3.44 23.07 6.54
CA PHE A 87 -2.45 24.11 6.24
C PHE A 87 -3.04 25.23 5.36
N VAL A 88 -3.84 24.87 4.34
CA VAL A 88 -4.53 25.83 3.48
C VAL A 88 -5.52 26.67 4.31
N ILE A 89 -6.37 26.02 5.12
CA ILE A 89 -7.34 26.71 5.98
C ILE A 89 -6.65 27.68 6.95
N TRP A 90 -5.56 27.24 7.58
CA TRP A 90 -4.81 28.10 8.50
C TRP A 90 -4.26 29.34 7.77
N LYS A 91 -3.62 29.13 6.61
CA LYS A 91 -3.03 30.21 5.82
C LYS A 91 -4.06 31.22 5.30
N THR A 92 -5.30 30.79 5.04
CA THR A 92 -6.38 31.70 4.62
C THR A 92 -6.94 32.55 5.75
N ASN A 93 -6.80 32.11 7.02
CA ASN A 93 -7.33 32.82 8.19
C ASN A 93 -6.28 33.65 8.94
N SER A 94 -5.00 33.55 8.55
CA SER A 94 -3.86 34.32 9.07
C SER A 94 -3.55 35.52 8.18
#